data_AF-A0A2I0SHF7-F1
#
_entry.id   AF-A0A2I0SHF7-F1
#
_cell.length_a   1.000
_cell.length_b   1.000
_cell.length_c   1.000
_cell.angle_alpha   90.00
_cell.angle_beta   90.00
_cell.angle_gamma   90.00
#
_symmetry.space_group_name_H-M   'P 1'
#
loop_
_entity.id
_entity.type
_entity.pdbx_description
1 polymer ?
#
loop_
_entity_poly.entity_id
_entity_poly.type
_entity_poly.pdbx_seq_one_letter_code
_entity_poly.pdbx_strand_id
1 'polypeptide(L)'
;MRLDFNPAFCGIDHVKYHGLVRGKHSIAVVQGRGPMTLTLTAIETVSNSESATITVAAGAVSGAVGFDVTKSRTKSMAGSWNVPRGKFGTLNAYPLYKKYSFNVYSKITGRSVGKGTALKAVGYRYEHSAR
;
A
#
# COMPACT_ATOMS: atom_id res chain seq x y z
N MET A 1 23.40 21.69 -12.20
CA MET A 1 22.62 20.55 -11.65
C MET A 1 23.57 19.70 -10.82
N ARG A 2 23.32 19.46 -9.51
CA ARG A 2 24.19 18.57 -8.70
C ARG A 2 24.04 17.14 -9.22
N LEU A 3 25.14 16.55 -9.70
CA LEU A 3 25.15 15.19 -10.29
C LEU A 3 24.75 14.11 -9.28
N ASP A 4 24.91 14.40 -7.98
CA ASP A 4 24.63 13.49 -6.87
C ASP A 4 23.14 13.10 -6.75
N PHE A 5 22.24 13.92 -7.30
CA PHE A 5 20.79 13.72 -7.28
C PHE A 5 20.24 13.18 -8.61
N ASN A 6 21.11 12.84 -9.56
CA ASN A 6 20.66 12.26 -10.81
C ASN A 6 20.15 10.82 -10.55
N PRO A 7 18.90 10.50 -10.91
CA PRO A 7 18.28 9.19 -10.66
C PRO A 7 19.09 8.01 -11.20
N ALA A 8 19.83 8.20 -12.31
CA ALA A 8 20.67 7.17 -12.91
C ALA A 8 21.87 6.77 -12.02
N PHE A 9 22.34 7.70 -11.19
CA PHE A 9 23.48 7.51 -10.29
C PHE A 9 23.04 7.29 -8.84
N CYS A 10 21.76 7.04 -8.59
CA CYS A 10 21.26 6.69 -7.25
C CYS A 10 21.15 5.17 -7.09
N GLY A 11 21.51 4.68 -5.91
CA GLY A 11 21.34 3.30 -5.47
C GLY A 11 20.43 3.21 -4.25
N ILE A 12 19.91 2.01 -4.00
CA ILE A 12 19.04 1.71 -2.85
C ILE A 12 19.75 0.74 -1.92
N ASP A 13 19.70 1.01 -0.62
CA ASP A 13 20.25 0.17 0.44
C ASP A 13 19.39 0.22 1.71
N HIS A 14 19.79 -0.56 2.73
CA HIS A 14 19.12 -0.61 4.03
C HIS A 14 17.59 -0.83 3.94
N VAL A 15 17.17 -1.74 3.05
CA VAL A 15 15.75 -2.08 2.87
C VAL A 15 15.24 -2.77 4.13
N LYS A 16 14.17 -2.22 4.73
CA LYS A 16 13.55 -2.74 5.95
C LYS A 16 12.05 -2.95 5.76
N TYR A 17 11.56 -4.12 6.13
CA TYR A 17 10.13 -4.42 6.18
C TYR A 17 9.50 -3.93 7.48
N HIS A 18 8.35 -3.27 7.39
CA HIS A 18 7.61 -2.68 8.52
C HIS A 18 6.30 -3.41 8.86
N GLY A 19 6.03 -4.55 8.23
CA GLY A 19 4.77 -5.24 8.42
C GLY A 19 3.67 -4.81 7.44
N LEU A 20 2.45 -5.21 7.79
CA LEU A 20 1.25 -4.92 7.03
C LEU A 20 0.67 -3.56 7.45
N VAL A 21 0.36 -2.72 6.47
CA VAL A 21 -0.28 -1.42 6.68
C VAL A 21 -1.55 -1.32 5.85
N ARG A 22 -2.56 -0.67 6.42
CA ARG A 22 -3.84 -0.40 5.76
C ARG A 22 -3.73 0.87 4.91
N GLY A 23 -4.42 0.89 3.77
CA GLY A 23 -4.65 2.12 3.03
C GLY A 23 -5.44 3.16 3.82
N LYS A 24 -5.29 4.43 3.45
CA LYS A 24 -5.97 5.55 4.12
C LYS A 24 -7.48 5.58 3.82
N HIS A 25 -7.86 5.20 2.61
CA HIS A 25 -9.24 5.23 2.13
C HIS A 25 -9.77 3.82 1.90
N SER A 26 -11.03 3.59 2.27
CA SER A 26 -11.74 2.38 1.90
C SER A 26 -12.03 2.42 0.41
N ILE A 27 -11.91 1.26 -0.23
CA ILE A 27 -12.20 1.08 -1.66
C ILE A 27 -13.63 0.59 -1.89
N ALA A 28 -14.28 0.04 -0.85
CA ALA A 28 -15.67 -0.35 -0.90
C ALA A 28 -16.30 -0.25 0.49
N VAL A 29 -17.59 0.07 0.52
CA VAL A 29 -18.39 0.20 1.74
C VAL A 29 -19.79 -0.34 1.52
N VAL A 30 -20.32 -1.03 2.53
CA VAL A 30 -21.73 -1.39 2.64
C VAL A 30 -22.23 -1.07 4.05
N GLN A 31 -23.48 -0.64 4.18
CA GLN A 31 -24.05 -0.21 5.45
C GLN A 31 -25.57 -0.41 5.49
N GLY A 32 -26.14 -0.54 6.68
CA GLY A 32 -27.57 -0.76 6.85
C GLY A 32 -27.98 -0.99 8.29
N ARG A 33 -29.30 -0.91 8.53
CA ARG A 33 -29.89 -1.09 9.87
C ARG A 33 -30.30 -2.54 10.07
N GLY A 34 -29.86 -3.14 11.17
CA GLY A 34 -30.15 -4.52 11.50
C GLY A 34 -31.58 -4.75 12.03
N PRO A 35 -32.07 -6.00 11.95
CA PRO A 35 -31.30 -7.20 11.66
C PRO A 35 -31.14 -7.42 10.15
N MET A 36 -29.89 -7.49 9.68
CA MET A 36 -29.55 -7.81 8.30
C MET A 36 -28.10 -8.26 8.19
N THR A 37 -27.77 -8.96 7.11
CA THR A 37 -26.40 -9.26 6.72
C THR A 37 -25.96 -8.26 5.65
N LEU A 38 -24.85 -7.57 5.91
CA LEU A 38 -24.16 -6.77 4.92
C LEU A 38 -23.22 -7.68 4.13
N THR A 39 -23.27 -7.59 2.80
CA THR A 39 -22.40 -8.36 1.90
C THR A 39 -21.65 -7.39 0.99
N LEU A 40 -20.33 -7.52 0.93
CA LEU A 40 -19.46 -6.70 0.10
C LEU A 40 -18.76 -7.60 -0.91
N THR A 41 -19.06 -7.39 -2.19
CA THR A 41 -18.37 -8.03 -3.32
C THR A 41 -17.96 -6.96 -4.31
N ALA A 42 -16.67 -6.87 -4.63
CA ALA A 42 -16.15 -5.89 -5.58
C ALA A 42 -14.87 -6.40 -6.24
N ILE A 43 -14.60 -5.94 -7.46
CA ILE A 43 -13.34 -6.19 -8.18
C ILE A 43 -12.64 -4.85 -8.30
N GLU A 44 -11.44 -4.74 -7.75
CA GLU A 44 -10.67 -3.50 -7.80
C GLU A 44 -9.23 -3.76 -8.21
N THR A 45 -8.64 -2.76 -8.86
CA THR A 45 -7.23 -2.76 -9.23
C THR A 45 -6.45 -1.90 -8.24
N VAL A 46 -5.61 -2.55 -7.44
CA VAL A 46 -4.75 -1.87 -6.46
C VAL A 46 -3.31 -1.88 -6.96
N SER A 47 -2.74 -0.70 -7.11
CA SER A 47 -1.35 -0.53 -7.54
C SER A 47 -0.38 -0.65 -6.36
N ASN A 48 0.81 -1.21 -6.63
CA ASN A 48 1.97 -0.95 -5.80
C ASN A 48 2.32 0.54 -5.90
N SER A 49 3.05 1.05 -4.91
CA SER A 49 3.52 2.44 -4.97
C SER A 49 4.88 2.60 -4.32
N GLU A 50 5.59 3.64 -4.75
CA GLU A 50 6.83 4.08 -4.14
C GLU A 50 6.80 5.59 -3.92
N SER A 51 7.57 6.03 -2.93
CA SER A 51 7.83 7.44 -2.67
C SER A 51 9.23 7.59 -2.12
N ALA A 52 9.96 8.61 -2.57
CA ALA A 52 11.30 8.92 -2.08
C ALA A 52 11.50 10.43 -2.02
N THR A 53 12.39 10.88 -1.15
CA THR A 53 12.73 12.31 -1.00
C THR A 53 13.36 12.89 -2.27
N ILE A 54 14.00 12.03 -3.07
CA ILE A 54 14.58 12.39 -4.37
C ILE A 54 14.07 11.43 -5.43
N THR A 55 14.05 11.86 -6.69
CA THR A 55 13.66 10.98 -7.81
C THR A 55 14.69 9.85 -7.95
N VAL A 56 14.21 8.61 -7.87
CA VAL A 56 14.99 7.39 -8.11
C VAL A 56 14.31 6.59 -9.19
N ALA A 57 15.08 5.84 -9.98
CA ALA A 57 14.49 4.95 -10.98
C ALA A 57 13.71 3.81 -10.29
N ALA A 58 12.43 3.65 -10.65
CA ALA A 58 11.54 2.61 -10.13
C ALA A 58 12.12 1.18 -10.28
N GLY A 59 12.93 0.93 -11.32
CA GLY A 59 13.63 -0.35 -11.50
C GLY A 59 14.67 -0.64 -10.42
N ALA A 60 15.40 0.39 -9.96
CA ALA A 60 16.38 0.25 -8.87
C ALA A 60 15.68 -0.06 -7.55
N VAL A 61 14.56 0.62 -7.27
CA VAL A 61 13.73 0.33 -6.10
C VAL A 61 13.16 -1.08 -6.19
N SER A 62 12.56 -1.44 -7.33
CA SER A 62 11.94 -2.75 -7.56
C SER A 62 12.91 -3.91 -7.34
N GLY A 63 14.15 -3.78 -7.84
CA GLY A 63 15.21 -4.76 -7.62
C GLY A 63 15.60 -4.88 -6.15
N ALA A 64 15.68 -3.75 -5.43
CA ALA A 64 16.06 -3.75 -4.02
C ALA A 64 14.95 -4.29 -3.09
N VAL A 65 13.69 -3.98 -3.36
CA VAL A 65 12.55 -4.42 -2.52
C VAL A 65 12.02 -5.81 -2.90
N GLY A 66 12.48 -6.37 -4.02
CA GLY A 66 12.09 -7.71 -4.49
C GLY A 66 10.66 -7.79 -5.06
N PHE A 67 10.11 -6.67 -5.52
CA PHE A 67 8.85 -6.65 -6.26
C PHE A 67 8.78 -5.42 -7.17
N ASP A 68 8.06 -5.54 -8.27
CA ASP A 68 7.84 -4.44 -9.20
C ASP A 68 6.90 -3.38 -8.59
N VAL A 69 7.43 -2.20 -8.28
CA VAL A 69 6.68 -1.08 -7.67
C VAL A 69 5.71 -0.39 -8.63
N THR A 70 5.82 -0.65 -9.95
CA THR A 70 4.94 -0.09 -10.98
C THR A 70 3.74 -0.99 -11.27
N LYS A 71 3.83 -2.27 -10.91
CA LYS A 71 2.75 -3.24 -11.16
C LYS A 71 1.53 -2.97 -10.30
N SER A 72 0.38 -3.19 -10.91
CA SER A 72 -0.91 -3.27 -10.24
C SER A 72 -1.42 -4.71 -10.17
N ARG A 73 -2.37 -4.93 -9.28
CA ARG A 73 -3.07 -6.21 -9.15
C ARG A 73 -4.57 -5.97 -9.09
N THR A 74 -5.30 -6.61 -9.99
CA THR A 74 -6.76 -6.72 -9.90
C THR A 74 -7.10 -7.90 -8.99
N LYS A 75 -7.91 -7.67 -7.95
CA LYS A 75 -8.37 -8.72 -7.05
C LYS A 75 -9.83 -8.55 -6.70
N SER A 76 -10.55 -9.67 -6.62
CA SER A 76 -11.88 -9.73 -6.03
C SER A 76 -11.81 -9.63 -4.50
N MET A 77 -12.79 -8.92 -3.94
CA MET A 77 -13.10 -8.84 -2.53
C MET A 77 -14.43 -9.54 -2.28
N ALA A 78 -14.50 -10.28 -1.18
CA ALA A 78 -15.72 -10.83 -0.64
C ALA A 78 -15.66 -10.73 0.88
N GLY A 79 -16.70 -10.22 1.51
CA GLY A 79 -16.83 -10.15 2.96
C GLY A 79 -18.29 -10.00 3.36
N SER A 80 -18.63 -10.49 4.56
CA SER A 80 -19.96 -10.33 5.12
C SER A 80 -19.91 -9.98 6.60
N TRP A 81 -20.95 -9.28 7.07
CA TRP A 81 -21.10 -8.89 8.47
C TRP A 81 -22.57 -8.89 8.89
N ASN A 82 -22.88 -9.55 10.00
CA ASN A 82 -24.23 -9.57 10.56
C ASN A 82 -24.43 -8.37 11.48
N VAL A 83 -25.36 -7.49 11.12
CA VAL A 83 -25.71 -6.31 11.90
C VAL A 83 -26.82 -6.69 12.89
N PRO A 84 -26.61 -6.56 14.21
CA PRO A 84 -27.62 -6.88 15.21
C PRO A 84 -28.88 -6.01 15.08
N ARG A 85 -30.02 -6.52 15.55
CA ARG A 85 -31.29 -5.77 15.58
C ARG A 85 -31.13 -4.44 16.29
N GLY A 86 -31.64 -3.37 15.67
CA GLY A 86 -31.65 -2.03 16.26
C GLY A 86 -30.33 -1.26 16.12
N LYS A 87 -29.27 -1.87 15.58
CA LYS A 87 -27.97 -1.24 15.31
C LYS A 87 -27.86 -0.78 13.87
N PHE A 88 -27.09 0.29 13.63
CA PHE A 88 -26.63 0.67 12.30
C PHE A 88 -25.22 0.14 12.09
N GLY A 89 -25.07 -0.74 11.10
CA GLY A 89 -23.81 -1.41 10.82
C GLY A 89 -23.13 -0.88 9.56
N THR A 90 -21.81 -0.98 9.56
CA THR A 90 -20.95 -0.65 8.40
C THR A 90 -19.94 -1.77 8.20
N LEU A 91 -19.64 -2.13 6.96
CA LEU A 91 -18.52 -2.99 6.58
C LEU A 91 -17.70 -2.27 5.51
N ASN A 92 -16.42 -2.02 5.82
CA ASN A 92 -15.47 -1.33 4.96
C ASN A 92 -14.40 -2.31 4.49
N ALA A 93 -13.99 -2.22 3.22
CA ALA A 93 -12.80 -2.88 2.71
C ALA A 93 -11.72 -1.84 2.41
N TYR A 94 -10.51 -2.05 2.97
CA TYR A 94 -9.34 -1.22 2.71
C TYR A 94 -8.26 -2.03 2.00
N PRO A 95 -7.48 -1.42 1.09
CA PRO A 95 -6.32 -2.10 0.54
C PRO A 95 -5.29 -2.36 1.64
N LEU A 96 -4.65 -3.51 1.57
CA LEU A 96 -3.64 -3.98 2.50
C LEU A 96 -2.30 -4.07 1.79
N TYR A 97 -1.30 -3.41 2.35
CA TYR A 97 0.05 -3.33 1.79
C TYR A 97 1.08 -3.93 2.72
N LYS A 98 2.12 -4.56 2.15
CA LYS A 98 3.40 -4.75 2.84
C LYS A 98 4.21 -3.47 2.68
N LYS A 99 4.65 -2.86 3.78
CA LYS A 99 5.42 -1.61 3.77
C LYS A 99 6.91 -1.89 3.92
N TYR A 100 7.71 -1.26 3.07
CA TYR A 100 9.16 -1.28 3.11
C TYR A 100 9.69 0.15 3.16
N SER A 101 10.72 0.41 3.96
CA SER A 101 11.51 1.63 3.85
C SER A 101 12.89 1.33 3.30
N PHE A 102 13.53 2.30 2.70
CA PHE A 102 14.88 2.18 2.19
C PHE A 102 15.62 3.52 2.25
N ASN A 103 16.94 3.45 2.21
CA ASN A 103 17.79 4.62 2.04
C ASN A 103 18.17 4.74 0.55
N VAL A 104 18.44 5.97 0.13
CA VAL A 104 18.96 6.30 -1.20
C VAL A 104 20.36 6.84 -1.02
N TYR A 105 21.31 6.31 -1.79
CA TYR A 105 22.69 6.78 -1.79
C TYR A 105 23.15 7.15 -3.20
N SER A 106 24.10 8.08 -3.30
CA SER A 106 24.76 8.42 -4.56
C SER A 106 25.85 7.41 -4.85
N LYS A 107 25.82 6.78 -6.03
CA LYS A 107 26.88 5.87 -6.50
C LYS A 107 28.19 6.60 -6.82
N ILE A 108 28.14 7.92 -7.01
CA ILE A 108 29.32 8.76 -7.28
C ILE A 108 30.06 9.05 -5.98
N THR A 109 29.34 9.48 -4.94
CA THR A 109 29.95 9.95 -3.68
C THR A 109 29.90 8.92 -2.55
N GLY A 110 29.11 7.84 -2.71
CA GLY A 110 28.85 6.85 -1.67
C GLY A 110 27.98 7.37 -0.51
N ARG A 111 27.53 8.64 -0.55
CA ARG A 111 26.80 9.26 0.56
C ARG A 111 25.31 9.03 0.45
N SER A 112 24.63 8.96 1.59
CA SER A 112 23.16 8.98 1.64
C SER A 112 22.64 10.33 1.16
N VAL A 113 21.70 10.28 0.23
CA VAL A 113 21.08 11.45 -0.42
C VAL A 113 19.56 11.51 -0.18
N GLY A 114 18.98 10.49 0.45
CA GLY A 114 17.55 10.49 0.77
C GLY A 114 17.06 9.19 1.38
N LYS A 115 15.74 9.14 1.60
CA LYS A 115 15.02 7.95 2.07
C LYS A 115 13.76 7.77 1.24
N GLY A 116 13.22 6.56 1.25
CA GLY A 116 11.97 6.26 0.58
C GLY A 116 11.20 5.13 1.22
N THR A 117 10.00 4.91 0.71
CA THR A 117 9.07 3.86 1.09
C THR A 117 8.52 3.20 -0.16
N ALA A 118 8.40 1.88 -0.14
CA ALA A 118 7.69 1.10 -1.14
C ALA A 118 6.54 0.32 -0.49
N LEU A 119 5.39 0.27 -1.16
CA LEU A 119 4.18 -0.44 -0.74
C LEU A 119 3.84 -1.51 -1.77
N LYS A 120 3.82 -2.76 -1.32
CA LYS A 120 3.35 -3.90 -2.13
C LYS A 120 1.91 -4.21 -1.79
N ALA A 121 0.98 -4.05 -2.73
CA ALA A 121 -0.40 -4.45 -2.58
C ALA A 121 -0.48 -5.98 -2.42
N VAL A 122 -1.08 -6.45 -1.32
CA VAL A 122 -1.15 -7.88 -1.00
C VAL A 122 -2.57 -8.39 -0.78
N GLY A 123 -3.52 -7.55 -0.42
CA GLY A 123 -4.91 -7.96 -0.23
C GLY A 123 -5.76 -6.84 0.33
N TYR A 124 -6.72 -7.21 1.18
CA TYR A 124 -7.70 -6.31 1.75
C TYR A 124 -7.86 -6.54 3.25
N ARG A 125 -8.09 -5.47 4.00
CA ARG A 125 -8.44 -5.49 5.43
C ARG A 125 -9.88 -5.03 5.58
N TYR A 126 -10.69 -5.87 6.22
CA TYR A 126 -12.09 -5.57 6.49
C TYR A 126 -12.24 -4.97 7.88
N GLU A 127 -13.07 -3.94 7.99
CA GLU A 127 -13.42 -3.33 9.28
C GLU A 127 -14.91 -3.15 9.36
N HIS A 128 -15.50 -3.69 10.42
CA HIS A 128 -16.93 -3.60 10.67
C HIS A 128 -17.22 -2.79 11.94
N SER A 129 -18.39 -2.18 11.99
CA SER A 129 -18.90 -1.53 13.18
C SER A 129 -20.40 -1.75 13.31
N ALA A 130 -20.91 -1.66 14.54
CA ALA A 130 -22.34 -1.66 14.84
C ALA A 130 -22.57 -0.66 15.97
N ARG A 131 -23.34 0.40 15.68
CA ARG A 131 -23.64 1.48 16.63
C ARG A 131 -25.12 1.48 16.98
#